data_AF-A0A4P5XUI8-F1
#
_entry.id   AF-A0A4P5XUI8-F1
#
_cell.length_a   1.000
_cell.length_b   1.000
_cell.length_c   1.000
_cell.angle_alpha   90.00
_cell.angle_beta   90.00
_cell.angle_gamma   90.00
#
_symmetry.space_group_name_H-M   'P 1'
#
loop_
_entity.id
_entity.type
_entity.pdbx_description
1 polymer ?
#
loop_
_entity_poly.entity_id
_entity_poly.type
_entity_poly.pdbx_seq_one_letter_code
_entity_poly.pdbx_strand_id
1 'polypeptide(L)'
;MKAIRGCALLTCLVAAAIALGADESATVTIRGTHLCCGGCVDGAKSALDGIEGVSDVKADVNSKSIIFAAKNEKAAAKGIESLAEHGFFGKAAFGKKDLAFPEAGAKKGEKRDTFTFTGVHLCCGACRKAVHEAFTKLDGMTSMEIDASAQTVKLTGGGMVVVDAVEMLQKAGFYGKLSKAEKK
;
A
#
# COMPACT_ATOMS: atom_id res chain seq x y z
N MET A 1 18.56 -7.00 -83.13
CA MET A 1 17.97 -7.92 -82.13
C MET A 1 18.99 -8.18 -81.02
N LYS A 2 18.84 -7.53 -79.87
CA LYS A 2 19.06 -8.11 -78.53
C LYS A 2 18.54 -7.12 -77.48
N ALA A 3 17.72 -7.67 -76.58
CA ALA A 3 16.89 -7.09 -75.53
C ALA A 3 17.68 -6.17 -74.57
N ILE A 4 17.20 -4.96 -74.25
CA ILE A 4 16.20 -4.58 -73.22
C ILE A 4 16.76 -4.65 -71.78
N ARG A 5 16.97 -3.43 -71.23
CA ARG A 5 16.49 -2.89 -69.94
C ARG A 5 16.67 -3.73 -68.66
N GLY A 6 17.27 -3.11 -67.65
CA GLY A 6 17.18 -3.59 -66.27
C GLY A 6 17.89 -2.68 -65.27
N CYS A 7 17.32 -1.51 -65.01
CA CYS A 7 17.63 -0.70 -63.84
C CYS A 7 17.20 -1.47 -62.58
N ALA A 8 18.13 -1.76 -61.66
CA ALA A 8 17.82 -2.27 -60.33
C ALA A 8 18.63 -1.48 -59.30
N LEU A 9 18.01 -0.38 -58.88
CA LEU A 9 18.15 0.24 -57.56
C LEU A 9 17.77 -0.76 -56.44
N LEU A 10 18.09 -0.39 -55.19
CA LEU A 10 17.73 -1.01 -53.89
C LEU A 10 18.63 -2.19 -53.48
N THR A 11 19.18 -2.30 -52.26
CA THR A 11 18.88 -1.61 -50.99
C THR A 11 19.97 -1.96 -49.97
N CYS A 12 20.51 -0.96 -49.28
CA CYS A 12 21.18 -1.16 -47.98
C CYS A 12 20.12 -1.59 -46.96
N LEU A 13 20.16 -2.84 -46.51
CA LEU A 13 19.38 -3.30 -45.36
C LEU A 13 20.27 -3.22 -44.10
N VAL A 14 20.29 -2.05 -43.46
CA VAL A 14 20.77 -1.93 -42.08
C VAL A 14 19.65 -2.45 -41.19
N ALA A 15 19.72 -3.72 -40.78
CA ALA A 15 18.86 -4.25 -39.74
C ALA A 15 19.32 -3.65 -38.39
N ALA A 16 18.81 -2.46 -38.08
CA ALA A 16 18.84 -1.97 -36.72
C ALA A 16 17.92 -2.88 -35.89
N ALA A 17 18.51 -3.80 -35.14
CA ALA A 17 17.83 -4.52 -34.09
C ALA A 17 17.42 -3.50 -33.02
N ILE A 18 16.23 -2.93 -33.18
CA ILE A 18 15.56 -2.27 -32.07
C ILE A 18 15.10 -3.41 -31.17
N ALA A 19 15.94 -3.74 -30.18
CA ALA A 19 15.45 -4.39 -28.98
C ALA A 19 14.44 -3.42 -28.35
N LEU A 20 13.16 -3.59 -28.72
CA LEU A 20 12.04 -3.15 -27.91
C LEU A 20 12.15 -3.98 -26.62
N GLY A 21 13.00 -3.55 -25.70
CA GLY A 21 12.77 -3.81 -24.30
C GLY A 21 11.42 -3.18 -24.02
N ALA A 22 10.36 -4.00 -24.01
CA ALA A 22 9.17 -3.62 -23.29
C ALA A 22 9.68 -3.22 -21.90
N ASP A 23 9.40 -1.99 -21.48
CA ASP A 23 9.38 -1.62 -20.07
C ASP A 23 8.38 -2.61 -19.44
N GLU A 24 8.84 -3.80 -19.05
CA GLU A 24 7.99 -4.88 -18.57
C GLU A 24 7.63 -4.55 -17.13
N SER A 25 6.70 -3.61 -16.96
CA SER A 25 6.11 -3.32 -15.67
C SER A 25 5.36 -4.56 -15.18
N ALA A 26 5.63 -4.97 -13.95
CA ALA A 26 4.93 -6.09 -13.34
C ALA A 26 3.80 -5.57 -12.42
N THR A 27 2.75 -6.37 -12.30
CA THR A 27 1.59 -6.03 -11.47
C THR A 27 1.93 -6.17 -10.00
N VAL A 28 1.68 -5.12 -9.22
CA VAL A 28 1.57 -5.15 -7.77
C VAL A 28 0.11 -5.35 -7.38
N THR A 29 -0.16 -6.28 -6.48
CA THR A 29 -1.50 -6.54 -5.92
C THR A 29 -1.43 -6.45 -4.41
N ILE A 30 -2.31 -5.65 -3.81
CA ILE A 30 -2.51 -5.53 -2.36
C ILE A 30 -3.91 -6.05 -2.04
N ARG A 31 -4.01 -7.06 -1.18
CA ARG A 31 -5.28 -7.68 -0.78
C ARG A 31 -5.57 -7.51 0.70
N GLY A 32 -6.85 -7.44 1.04
CA GLY A 32 -7.30 -7.34 2.43
C GLY A 32 -7.23 -5.93 3.01
N THR A 33 -7.13 -4.92 2.14
CA THR A 33 -7.16 -3.52 2.55
C THR A 33 -8.58 -3.11 2.92
N HIS A 34 -8.72 -2.25 3.92
CA HIS A 34 -10.03 -1.70 4.24
C HIS A 34 -10.44 -0.67 3.17
N LEU A 35 -11.13 -1.15 2.13
CA LEU A 35 -11.76 -0.33 1.10
C LEU A 35 -13.27 -0.55 1.19
N CYS A 36 -14.00 0.45 1.68
CA CYS A 36 -15.44 0.35 1.92
C CYS A 36 -16.27 1.46 1.25
N CYS A 37 -15.64 2.57 0.84
CA CYS A 37 -16.32 3.71 0.23
C CYS A 37 -15.47 4.35 -0.87
N GLY A 38 -16.09 5.23 -1.66
CA GLY A 38 -15.41 5.99 -2.72
C GLY A 38 -14.21 6.80 -2.22
N GLY A 39 -14.31 7.42 -1.03
CA GLY A 39 -13.18 8.16 -0.44
C GLY A 39 -11.95 7.28 -0.15
N CYS A 40 -12.13 6.00 0.17
CA CYS A 40 -11.00 5.08 0.32
C CYS A 40 -10.37 4.74 -1.04
N VAL A 41 -11.19 4.57 -2.09
CA VAL A 41 -10.72 4.33 -3.46
C VAL A 41 -9.92 5.53 -3.97
N ASP A 42 -10.44 6.74 -3.77
CA ASP A 42 -9.77 7.97 -4.21
C ASP A 42 -8.52 8.25 -3.37
N GLY A 43 -8.55 7.97 -2.07
CA GLY A 43 -7.38 8.04 -1.20
C GLY A 43 -6.27 7.08 -1.63
N ALA A 44 -6.61 5.83 -1.97
CA ALA A 44 -5.64 4.86 -2.47
C ALA A 44 -5.04 5.24 -3.84
N LYS A 45 -5.84 5.82 -4.73
CA LYS A 45 -5.36 6.36 -6.01
C LYS A 45 -4.43 7.54 -5.81
N SER A 46 -4.82 8.48 -4.95
CA SER A 46 -4.04 9.68 -4.63
C SER A 46 -2.70 9.34 -3.99
N ALA A 47 -2.68 8.31 -3.13
CA ALA A 47 -1.45 7.81 -2.52
C ALA A 47 -0.43 7.30 -3.55
N LEU A 48 -0.87 6.87 -4.73
CA LEU A 48 -0.01 6.33 -5.77
C LEU A 48 0.25 7.33 -6.91
N ASP A 49 -0.40 8.49 -6.87
CA ASP A 49 -0.25 9.51 -7.89
C ASP A 49 1.14 10.16 -7.85
N GLY A 50 1.71 10.41 -9.03
CA GLY A 50 3.05 11.01 -9.16
C GLY A 50 4.23 10.15 -8.72
N ILE A 51 4.03 8.89 -8.29
CA ILE A 51 5.15 7.99 -7.96
C ILE A 51 5.83 7.52 -9.25
N GLU A 52 7.10 7.89 -9.42
CA GLU A 52 7.90 7.48 -10.56
C GLU A 52 7.96 5.95 -10.68
N GLY A 53 7.54 5.46 -11.86
CA GLY A 53 7.55 4.04 -12.19
C GLY A 53 6.33 3.26 -11.69
N VAL A 54 5.29 3.94 -11.19
CA VAL A 54 3.96 3.37 -10.89
C VAL A 54 2.94 3.84 -11.93
N SER A 55 2.08 2.94 -12.39
CA SER A 55 0.98 3.24 -13.33
C SER A 55 -0.23 2.33 -13.13
N ASP A 56 -1.29 2.52 -13.91
CA ASP A 56 -2.45 1.62 -13.99
C ASP A 56 -3.15 1.36 -12.65
N VAL A 57 -3.22 2.40 -11.81
CA VAL A 57 -3.76 2.30 -10.46
C VAL A 57 -5.26 2.02 -10.47
N LYS A 58 -5.65 0.93 -9.80
CA LYS A 58 -7.02 0.48 -9.60
C LYS A 58 -7.21 0.16 -8.12
N ALA A 59 -8.34 0.56 -7.57
CA ALA A 59 -8.77 0.17 -6.24
C ALA A 59 -10.23 -0.25 -6.32
N ASP A 60 -10.55 -1.40 -5.73
CA ASP A 60 -11.88 -2.01 -5.80
C ASP A 60 -12.41 -2.35 -4.40
N VAL A 61 -13.61 -1.85 -4.13
CA VAL A 61 -14.31 -2.02 -2.86
C VAL A 61 -14.77 -3.46 -2.66
N ASN A 62 -15.16 -4.16 -3.74
CA ASN A 62 -15.76 -5.50 -3.65
C ASN A 62 -14.72 -6.55 -3.25
N SER A 63 -13.57 -6.52 -3.92
CA SER A 63 -12.43 -7.41 -3.69
C SER A 63 -11.51 -6.93 -2.57
N LYS A 64 -11.73 -5.72 -2.04
CA LYS A 64 -10.89 -5.10 -1.00
C LYS A 64 -9.41 -5.11 -1.40
N SER A 65 -9.16 -4.67 -2.63
CA SER A 65 -7.84 -4.74 -3.24
C SER A 65 -7.41 -3.46 -3.94
N ILE A 66 -6.10 -3.23 -3.97
CA ILE A 66 -5.43 -2.17 -4.72
C ILE A 66 -4.46 -2.86 -5.68
N ILE A 67 -4.49 -2.46 -6.94
CA ILE A 67 -3.67 -3.03 -8.01
C ILE A 67 -3.01 -1.87 -8.76
N PHE A 68 -1.72 -1.99 -9.05
CA PHE A 68 -1.01 -1.04 -9.90
C PHE A 68 0.12 -1.75 -10.63
N ALA A 69 0.59 -1.18 -11.74
CA ALA A 69 1.79 -1.64 -12.42
C ALA A 69 3.02 -0.91 -11.87
N ALA A 70 4.14 -1.62 -11.70
CA ALA A 70 5.40 -1.05 -11.27
C ALA A 70 6.54 -1.47 -12.20
N LYS A 71 7.41 -0.53 -12.58
CA LYS A 71 8.55 -0.79 -13.47
C LYS A 71 9.58 -1.76 -12.89
N ASN A 72 9.70 -1.81 -11.57
CA ASN A 72 10.64 -2.67 -10.86
C ASN A 72 10.24 -2.78 -9.37
N GLU A 73 10.94 -3.64 -8.63
CA GLU A 73 10.70 -3.85 -7.19
C GLU A 73 10.87 -2.56 -6.36
N LYS A 74 11.74 -1.63 -6.78
CA LYS A 74 11.93 -0.35 -6.09
C LYS A 74 10.70 0.56 -6.24
N ALA A 75 10.13 0.65 -7.43
CA ALA A 75 8.87 1.36 -7.66
C ALA A 75 7.70 0.70 -6.92
N ALA A 76 7.65 -0.65 -6.90
CA ALA A 76 6.66 -1.39 -6.12
C ALA A 76 6.77 -1.09 -4.61
N ALA A 77 7.99 -1.12 -4.05
CA ALA A 77 8.25 -0.79 -2.66
C ALA A 77 7.85 0.65 -2.32
N LYS A 78 8.20 1.63 -3.17
CA LYS A 78 7.76 3.03 -3.01
C LYS A 78 6.23 3.17 -3.01
N GLY A 79 5.54 2.46 -3.90
CA GLY A 79 4.08 2.44 -3.92
C GLY A 79 3.47 1.87 -2.64
N ILE A 80 4.02 0.76 -2.13
CA ILE A 80 3.60 0.16 -0.86
C ILE A 80 3.88 1.08 0.33
N GLU A 81 5.05 1.73 0.36
CA GLU A 81 5.41 2.71 1.38
C GLU A 81 4.44 3.88 1.39
N SER A 82 4.14 4.46 0.22
CA SER A 82 3.17 5.55 0.12
C SER A 82 1.76 5.13 0.55
N LEU A 83 1.30 3.93 0.18
CA LEU A 83 0.04 3.38 0.67
C LEU A 83 0.02 3.27 2.20
N ALA A 84 1.14 2.84 2.80
CA ALA A 84 1.29 2.77 4.25
C ALA A 84 1.20 4.17 4.89
N GLU A 85 1.90 5.16 4.35
CA GLU A 85 1.85 6.55 4.82
C GLU A 85 0.45 7.17 4.74
N HIS A 86 -0.37 6.70 3.79
CA HIS A 86 -1.76 7.09 3.64
C HIS A 86 -2.74 6.23 4.46
N GLY A 87 -2.23 5.29 5.25
CA GLY A 87 -2.99 4.49 6.22
C GLY A 87 -3.61 3.21 5.68
N PHE A 88 -3.21 2.77 4.49
CA PHE A 88 -3.66 1.52 3.90
C PHE A 88 -2.70 0.38 4.20
N PHE A 89 -3.23 -0.80 4.51
CA PHE A 89 -2.44 -2.00 4.68
C PHE A 89 -3.06 -3.17 3.91
N GLY A 90 -2.25 -4.14 3.53
CA GLY A 90 -2.72 -5.42 3.03
C GLY A 90 -1.58 -6.38 2.74
N LYS A 91 -1.92 -7.55 2.22
CA LYS A 91 -0.94 -8.50 1.70
C LYS A 91 -0.51 -8.05 0.31
N ALA A 92 0.74 -7.59 0.17
CA ALA A 92 1.28 -7.10 -1.09
C ALA A 92 2.11 -8.16 -1.82
N ALA A 93 1.97 -8.23 -3.13
CA ALA A 93 2.80 -9.05 -4.00
C ALA A 93 3.13 -8.30 -5.28
N PHE A 94 4.38 -8.39 -5.74
CA PHE A 94 4.85 -7.93 -7.05
C PHE A 94 5.07 -9.15 -7.96
N GLY A 95 4.18 -9.34 -8.92
CA GLY A 95 4.10 -10.58 -9.70
C GLY A 95 3.83 -11.79 -8.79
N LYS A 96 4.82 -12.68 -8.64
CA LYS A 96 4.75 -13.87 -7.77
C LYS A 96 5.50 -13.73 -6.45
N LYS A 97 6.12 -12.57 -6.20
CA LYS A 97 6.96 -12.32 -5.03
C LYS A 97 6.19 -11.49 -4.01
N ASP A 98 6.08 -11.98 -2.80
CA ASP A 98 5.50 -11.21 -1.70
C ASP A 98 6.40 -10.03 -1.32
N LEU A 99 5.77 -8.88 -1.05
CA LEU A 99 6.44 -7.67 -0.55
C LEU A 99 5.85 -7.29 0.81
N ALA A 100 6.70 -6.82 1.70
CA ALA A 100 6.30 -6.39 3.03
C ALA A 100 5.97 -4.89 3.05
N PHE A 101 5.00 -4.52 3.89
CA PHE A 101 4.80 -3.13 4.29
C PHE A 101 5.91 -2.68 5.25
N PRO A 102 6.18 -1.37 5.35
CA PRO A 102 7.15 -0.83 6.30
C PRO A 102 6.76 -1.15 7.75
N GLU A 103 7.74 -1.29 8.63
CA GLU A 103 7.49 -1.59 10.04
C GLU A 103 6.70 -0.48 10.74
N ALA A 104 5.64 -0.85 11.46
CA ALA A 104 4.81 0.10 12.22
C ALA A 104 5.50 0.62 13.51
N GLY A 105 6.69 0.12 13.85
CA GLY A 105 7.49 0.56 14.99
C GLY A 105 7.25 -0.21 16.30
N ALA A 106 6.60 -1.37 16.26
CA ALA A 106 6.41 -2.23 17.43
C ALA A 106 7.61 -3.15 17.66
N LYS A 107 8.07 -3.27 18.90
CA LYS A 107 9.12 -4.24 19.26
C LYS A 107 8.51 -5.51 19.85
N LYS A 108 9.10 -6.66 19.55
CA LYS A 108 8.65 -7.94 20.10
C LYS A 108 8.69 -7.93 21.63
N GLY A 109 7.58 -8.30 22.26
CA GLY A 109 7.44 -8.33 23.72
C GLY A 109 7.25 -6.96 24.38
N GLU A 110 7.14 -5.88 23.59
CA GLU A 110 6.89 -4.55 24.12
C GLU A 110 5.46 -4.43 24.65
N LYS A 111 5.34 -3.92 25.88
CA LYS A 111 4.08 -3.59 26.52
C LYS A 111 4.02 -2.10 26.82
N ARG A 112 2.84 -1.49 26.62
CA ARG A 112 2.61 -0.08 26.93
C ARG A 112 1.20 0.10 27.50
N ASP A 113 1.08 1.01 28.44
CA ASP A 113 -0.22 1.40 29.02
C ASP A 113 -0.94 2.44 28.15
N THR A 114 -0.18 3.20 27.37
CA THR A 114 -0.72 4.19 26.43
C THR A 114 0.18 4.29 25.20
N PHE A 115 -0.42 4.28 24.02
CA PHE A 115 0.27 4.55 22.76
C PHE A 115 -0.72 4.98 21.68
N THR A 116 -0.19 5.65 20.66
CA THR A 116 -0.99 6.24 19.59
C THR A 116 -0.50 5.73 18.24
N PHE A 117 -1.43 5.24 17.41
CA PHE A 117 -1.21 5.07 15.99
C PHE A 117 -1.45 6.39 15.27
N THR A 118 -0.61 6.69 14.30
CA THR A 118 -0.65 7.89 13.46
C THR A 118 -0.69 7.50 11.99
N GLY A 119 -1.29 8.34 11.17
CA GLY A 119 -1.42 8.10 9.72
C GLY A 119 -2.47 7.05 9.36
N VAL A 120 -3.47 6.82 10.21
CA VAL A 120 -4.54 5.85 9.92
C VAL A 120 -5.58 6.48 8.98
N HIS A 121 -6.01 5.75 7.94
CA HIS A 121 -7.03 6.25 7.02
C HIS A 121 -8.44 6.17 7.64
N LEU A 122 -8.98 7.31 8.10
CA LEU A 122 -10.23 7.39 8.89
C LEU A 122 -11.32 8.25 8.23
N CYS A 123 -11.39 8.24 6.89
CA CYS A 123 -12.20 9.17 6.11
C CYS A 123 -13.73 9.05 6.31
N CYS A 124 -14.25 7.89 6.72
CA CYS A 124 -15.69 7.68 6.90
C CYS A 124 -16.04 6.92 8.19
N GLY A 125 -17.34 6.89 8.51
CA GLY A 125 -17.85 6.24 9.71
C GLY A 125 -17.57 4.73 9.76
N ALA A 126 -17.57 4.05 8.61
CA ALA A 126 -17.26 2.63 8.53
C ALA A 126 -15.78 2.35 8.85
N CYS A 127 -14.85 3.21 8.43
CA CYS A 127 -13.43 3.09 8.79
C CYS A 127 -13.24 3.19 10.31
N ARG A 128 -13.83 4.22 10.93
CA ARG A 128 -13.75 4.42 12.39
C ARG A 128 -14.35 3.23 13.16
N LYS A 129 -15.50 2.72 12.69
CA LYS A 129 -16.14 1.54 13.28
C LYS A 129 -15.27 0.29 13.14
N ALA A 130 -14.68 0.06 11.98
CA ALA A 130 -13.82 -1.11 11.75
C ALA A 130 -12.55 -1.07 12.62
N VAL A 131 -11.93 0.11 12.78
CA VAL A 131 -10.81 0.30 13.71
C VAL A 131 -11.24 0.07 15.15
N HIS A 132 -12.40 0.61 15.56
CA HIS A 132 -12.94 0.35 16.89
C HIS A 132 -13.14 -1.14 17.14
N GLU A 133 -13.81 -1.84 16.23
CA GLU A 133 -14.05 -3.28 16.30
C GLU A 133 -12.75 -4.08 16.34
N ALA A 134 -11.70 -3.66 15.62
CA ALA A 134 -10.41 -4.33 15.58
C ALA A 134 -9.76 -4.49 16.97
N PHE A 135 -9.92 -3.50 17.86
CA PHE A 135 -9.30 -3.51 19.18
C PHE A 135 -10.25 -3.87 20.32
N THR A 136 -11.54 -4.14 20.07
CA THR A 136 -12.48 -4.55 21.13
C THR A 136 -12.04 -5.79 21.93
N LYS A 137 -11.13 -6.58 21.36
CA LYS A 137 -10.57 -7.79 21.98
C LYS A 137 -9.09 -7.64 22.35
N LEU A 138 -8.56 -6.42 22.35
CA LEU A 138 -7.17 -6.18 22.74
C LEU A 138 -7.05 -6.31 24.27
N ASP A 139 -6.30 -7.31 24.71
CA ASP A 139 -6.09 -7.55 26.14
C ASP A 139 -5.45 -6.35 26.83
N GLY A 140 -6.02 -5.96 27.97
CA GLY A 140 -5.55 -4.83 28.77
C GLY A 140 -6.05 -3.46 28.31
N MET A 141 -6.71 -3.34 27.14
CA MET A 141 -7.29 -2.07 26.68
C MET A 141 -8.51 -1.69 27.51
N THR A 142 -8.55 -0.44 27.99
CA THR A 142 -9.69 0.12 28.74
C THR A 142 -10.39 1.25 28.00
N SER A 143 -9.66 1.97 27.13
CA SER A 143 -10.22 3.08 26.36
C SER A 143 -9.52 3.24 25.01
N MET A 144 -10.26 3.80 24.05
CA MET A 144 -9.80 4.12 22.72
C MET A 144 -10.32 5.49 22.31
N GLU A 145 -9.42 6.30 21.77
CA GLU A 145 -9.73 7.62 21.21
C GLU A 145 -9.38 7.60 19.71
N ILE A 146 -10.38 7.80 18.85
CA ILE A 146 -10.20 7.88 17.40
C ILE A 146 -10.39 9.33 16.95
N ASP A 147 -9.33 9.95 16.45
CA ASP A 147 -9.38 11.28 15.85
C ASP A 147 -9.21 11.16 14.33
N ALA A 148 -10.30 11.33 13.59
CA ALA A 148 -10.28 11.26 12.14
C ALA A 148 -9.58 12.47 11.48
N SER A 149 -9.59 13.63 12.14
CA SER A 149 -8.97 14.85 11.60
C SER A 149 -7.45 14.79 11.74
N ALA A 150 -6.97 14.28 12.87
CA ALA A 150 -5.55 14.06 13.13
C ALA A 150 -5.03 12.72 12.57
N GLN A 151 -5.93 11.86 12.05
CA GLN A 151 -5.61 10.51 11.58
C GLN A 151 -4.92 9.65 12.65
N THR A 152 -5.41 9.75 13.89
CA THR A 152 -4.82 9.06 15.04
C THR A 152 -5.80 8.11 15.73
N VAL A 153 -5.24 7.07 16.34
CA VAL A 153 -5.94 6.10 17.18
C VAL A 153 -5.11 5.89 18.43
N LYS A 154 -5.55 6.45 19.55
CA LYS A 154 -4.88 6.30 20.84
C LYS A 154 -5.56 5.21 21.66
N LEU A 155 -4.75 4.28 22.15
CA LEU A 155 -5.19 3.19 23.03
C LEU A 155 -4.65 3.42 24.43
N THR A 156 -5.51 3.27 25.42
CA THR A 156 -5.18 3.39 26.84
C THR A 156 -5.63 2.13 27.57
N GLY A 157 -4.82 1.66 28.51
CA GLY A 157 -5.03 0.39 29.18
C GLY A 157 -3.88 0.03 30.12
N GLY A 158 -3.79 -1.24 30.50
CA GLY A 158 -2.70 -1.77 31.32
C GLY A 158 -2.03 -2.95 30.63
N GLY A 159 -0.71 -2.85 30.41
CA GLY A 159 0.10 -3.98 29.94
C GLY A 159 -0.25 -4.52 28.55
N MET A 160 -0.85 -3.70 27.68
CA MET A 160 -1.21 -4.06 26.31
C MET A 160 0.04 -4.43 25.52
N VAL A 161 0.02 -5.58 24.83
CA VAL A 161 1.11 -6.02 23.97
C VAL A 161 1.03 -5.24 22.65
N VAL A 162 2.05 -4.43 22.37
CA VAL A 162 2.02 -3.48 21.26
C VAL A 162 1.98 -4.21 19.90
N VAL A 163 2.69 -5.32 19.77
CA VAL A 163 2.68 -6.14 18.53
C VAL A 163 1.28 -6.65 18.23
N ASP A 164 0.54 -7.10 19.24
CA ASP A 164 -0.82 -7.62 19.06
C ASP A 164 -1.74 -6.50 18.54
N ALA A 165 -1.60 -5.29 19.07
CA ALA A 165 -2.34 -4.12 18.57
C ALA A 165 -1.97 -3.80 17.10
N VAL A 166 -0.69 -3.82 16.73
CA VAL A 166 -0.28 -3.64 15.33
C VAL A 166 -0.93 -4.70 14.43
N GLU A 167 -0.85 -5.97 14.82
CA GLU A 167 -1.45 -7.06 14.04
C GLU A 167 -2.96 -6.94 13.92
N MET A 168 -3.66 -6.50 14.97
CA MET A 168 -5.11 -6.29 14.93
C MET A 168 -5.48 -5.18 13.94
N LEU A 169 -4.76 -4.05 13.96
CA LEU A 169 -4.98 -2.96 13.02
C LEU A 169 -4.72 -3.39 11.57
N GLN A 170 -3.62 -4.13 11.36
CA GLN A 170 -3.23 -4.68 10.06
C GLN A 170 -4.22 -5.74 9.55
N LYS A 171 -4.71 -6.63 10.41
CA LYS A 171 -5.76 -7.61 10.07
C LYS A 171 -7.07 -6.93 9.68
N ALA A 172 -7.33 -5.74 10.22
CA ALA A 172 -8.47 -4.92 9.82
C ALA A 172 -8.25 -4.17 8.48
N GLY A 173 -7.05 -4.24 7.89
CA GLY A 173 -6.72 -3.66 6.59
C GLY A 173 -6.20 -2.22 6.65
N PHE A 174 -5.78 -1.77 7.84
CA PHE A 174 -5.26 -0.43 8.08
C PHE A 174 -3.78 -0.44 8.41
N TYR A 175 -3.08 0.58 7.95
CA TYR A 175 -1.74 0.90 8.44
C TYR A 175 -1.83 2.03 9.46
N GLY A 176 -0.96 1.97 10.46
CA GLY A 176 -0.76 3.05 11.41
C GLY A 176 0.65 2.94 11.97
N LYS A 177 1.37 4.05 11.99
CA LYS A 177 2.70 4.13 12.59
C LYS A 177 2.56 4.46 14.07
N LEU A 178 3.24 3.71 14.92
CA LEU A 178 3.29 4.04 16.34
C LEU A 178 4.02 5.38 16.51
N SER A 179 3.38 6.30 17.25
CA SER A 179 4.03 7.51 17.69
C SER A 179 5.27 7.14 18.52
N LYS A 180 6.29 8.01 18.49
CA LYS A 180 7.39 7.87 19.45
C LYS A 180 6.78 7.83 20.85
N ALA A 181 7.23 6.87 21.67
CA ALA A 181 6.73 6.72 23.03
C ALA A 181 6.75 8.07 23.73
N GLU A 182 5.59 8.52 24.21
CA GLU A 182 5.51 9.71 25.04
C GLU A 182 6.29 9.37 26.32
N LYS A 183 7.51 9.93 26.43
CA LYS A 183 8.29 9.82 27.65
C LYS A 183 7.54 10.63 28.70
N LYS A 184 6.86 9.91 29.60
CA LYS A 184 6.29 10.49 30.80
C LYS A 184 7.40 11.02 31.71
#